data_AF-A0A1W9UYM6-F1
#
_entry.id   AF-A0A1W9UYM6-F1
#
_cell.length_a   1.000
_cell.length_b   1.000
_cell.length_c   1.000
_cell.angle_alpha   90.00
_cell.angle_beta   90.00
_cell.angle_gamma   90.00
#
_symmetry.space_group_name_H-M   'P 1'
#
loop_
_entity.id
_entity.type
_entity.pdbx_description
1 polymer ?
#
loop_
_entity_poly.entity_id
_entity_poly.type
_entity_poly.pdbx_seq_one_letter_code
_entity_poly.pdbx_strand_id
1 'polypeptide(L)' 'MYDFPGKGKVAVLKTTPETVLEDTHRLMKLAGVEEALPKDVQTGLKINISWQTWYPACSTTPWQLEGVIQSLQKLG' A
#
# COMPACT_ATOMS: atom_id res chain seq x y z
N MET A 1 -17.94 18.02 -4.00
CA MET A 1 -18.26 17.65 -2.60
C MET A 1 -17.84 16.20 -2.48
N TYR A 2 -16.75 15.90 -1.77
CA TYR A 2 -16.32 14.51 -1.61
C TYR A 2 -17.22 13.86 -0.56
N ASP A 3 -18.01 12.88 -1.00
CA ASP A 3 -18.77 12.02 -0.11
C ASP A 3 -17.81 10.97 0.45
N PHE A 4 -17.64 10.93 1.77
CA PHE A 4 -16.78 9.94 2.44
C PHE A 4 -17.70 8.85 2.99
N PRO A 5 -17.90 7.72 2.29
CA PRO A 5 -18.88 6.73 2.67
C PRO A 5 -18.42 5.95 3.91
N GLY A 6 -19.09 6.18 5.04
CA GLY A 6 -18.99 5.33 6.23
C GLY A 6 -17.60 5.25 6.89
N LYS A 7 -17.49 4.41 7.91
CA LYS A 7 -16.20 4.13 8.59
C LYS A 7 -15.28 3.47 7.56
N GLY A 8 -14.08 4.01 7.33
CA GLY A 8 -13.13 3.52 6.32
C GLY A 8 -12.89 2.01 6.37
N LYS A 9 -12.61 1.40 5.22
CA LYS A 9 -12.41 -0.06 5.10
C LYS A 9 -11.01 -0.44 5.59
N VAL A 10 -10.96 -1.35 6.57
CA VAL A 10 -9.70 -1.94 7.05
C VAL A 10 -9.61 -3.38 6.57
N ALA A 11 -8.51 -3.72 5.91
CA ALA A 11 -8.18 -5.09 5.51
C ALA A 11 -6.96 -5.56 6.30
N VAL A 12 -6.99 -6.82 6.75
CA VAL A 12 -5.89 -7.48 7.46
C VAL A 12 -5.65 -8.84 6.82
N LEU A 13 -4.39 -9.15 6.54
CA LEU A 13 -3.98 -10.41 5.95
C LEU A 13 -2.68 -10.88 6.61
N LYS A 14 -2.61 -12.18 6.92
CA LYS A 14 -1.38 -12.83 7.39
C LYS A 14 -0.51 -13.14 6.18
N THR A 15 0.77 -12.76 6.26
CA THR A 15 1.74 -12.92 5.17
C THR A 15 2.95 -13.76 5.58
N THR A 16 3.75 -14.19 4.60
CA THR A 16 5.04 -14.84 4.79
C THR A 16 6.13 -14.14 3.97
N PRO A 17 7.42 -14.30 4.30
CA PRO A 17 8.50 -13.71 3.51
C PRO A 17 8.44 -14.05 2.01
N GLU A 18 8.00 -15.27 1.67
CA GLU A 18 7.92 -15.77 0.29
C GLU A 18 6.80 -15.13 -0.52
N THR A 19 5.74 -14.65 0.15
CA THR A 19 4.50 -14.20 -0.48
C THR A 19 4.22 -12.71 -0.27
N VAL A 20 5.06 -11.99 0.50
CA VAL A 20 4.80 -10.61 0.94
C VAL A 20 4.46 -9.61 -0.17
N LEU A 21 5.03 -9.76 -1.37
CA LEU A 21 4.73 -8.88 -2.51
C LEU A 21 3.34 -9.17 -3.10
N GLU A 22 3.00 -10.45 -3.28
CA GLU A 22 1.67 -10.87 -3.75
C GLU A 22 0.59 -10.53 -2.70
N ASP A 23 0.90 -10.77 -1.44
CA ASP A 23 0.02 -10.45 -0.32
C ASP A 23 -0.23 -8.95 -0.19
N THR A 24 0.77 -8.11 -0.50
CA THR A 24 0.57 -6.65 -0.56
C THR A 24 -0.44 -6.28 -1.65
N HIS A 25 -0.34 -6.88 -2.84
CA HIS A 25 -1.31 -6.68 -3.91
C HIS A 25 -2.72 -7.11 -3.50
N ARG A 26 -2.86 -8.31 -2.91
CA ARG A 26 -4.13 -8.82 -2.40
C ARG A 26 -4.71 -7.90 -1.32
N LEU A 27 -3.87 -7.44 -0.40
CA LEU A 27 -4.26 -6.53 0.68
C LEU A 27 -4.78 -5.19 0.12
N MET A 28 -4.10 -4.60 -0.86
CA MET A 28 -4.54 -3.35 -1.51
C MET A 28 -5.89 -3.51 -2.20
N LYS A 29 -6.14 -4.63 -2.89
CA LYS A 29 -7.45 -4.93 -3.48
C LYS A 29 -8.54 -5.13 -2.41
N LEU A 30 -8.22 -5.85 -1.34
CA LEU A 30 -9.15 -6.03 -0.21
C LEU A 30 -9.51 -4.69 0.43
N ALA A 31 -8.57 -3.75 0.51
CA ALA A 31 -8.78 -2.40 1.04
C ALA A 31 -9.59 -1.49 0.10
N GLY A 32 -9.79 -1.87 -1.17
CA GLY A 32 -10.52 -1.07 -2.15
C GLY A 32 -9.69 0.09 -2.70
N VAL A 33 -8.46 -0.18 -3.10
CA VAL A 33 -7.53 0.86 -3.59
C VAL A 33 -7.99 1.52 -4.90
N GLU A 34 -8.63 0.78 -5.81
CA GLU A 34 -9.07 1.32 -7.11
C GLU A 34 -10.26 2.26 -6.98
N GLU A 35 -11.07 2.10 -5.94
CA GLU A 35 -12.18 2.99 -5.60
C GLU A 35 -11.68 4.27 -4.92
N ALA A 36 -10.51 4.23 -4.27
CA ALA A 36 -9.96 5.33 -3.51
C ALA A 36 -8.92 6.17 -4.27
N LEU A 37 -8.23 5.60 -5.27
CA LEU A 37 -7.20 6.28 -6.04
C LEU A 37 -7.66 6.56 -7.47
N PRO A 38 -7.85 7.84 -7.86
CA PRO A 38 -8.18 8.22 -9.23
C PRO A 38 -7.00 7.94 -10.17
N LYS A 39 -7.26 7.32 -11.32
CA LYS A 39 -6.23 6.90 -12.30
C LYS A 39 -5.71 8.04 -13.18
N ASP A 40 -6.43 9.15 -13.25
CA ASP A 40 -6.08 10.35 -14.02
C ASP A 40 -5.17 11.32 -13.26
N VAL A 41 -4.81 11.01 -12.02
CA VAL A 41 -3.93 11.82 -11.17
C VAL A 41 -2.63 11.09 -10.92
N GLN A 42 -1.50 11.76 -11.15
CA GLN A 42 -0.19 11.18 -10.87
C GLN A 42 -0.07 10.82 -9.38
N THR A 43 0.14 9.53 -9.11
CA THR A 43 0.29 9.02 -7.74
C THR A 43 1.73 9.22 -7.26
N GLY A 44 1.89 9.90 -6.12
CA GLY A 44 3.16 10.04 -5.42
C GLY A 44 3.29 9.03 -4.27
N LEU A 45 4.44 8.34 -4.18
CA LEU A 45 4.76 7.46 -3.05
C LEU A 45 5.72 8.16 -2.09
N LYS A 46 5.31 8.28 -0.83
CA LYS A 46 6.14 8.85 0.25
C LYS A 46 6.52 7.75 1.22
N ILE A 47 7.82 7.58 1.43
CA ILE A 47 8.36 6.64 2.42
C ILE A 47 8.60 7.33 3.76
N ASN A 48 8.64 6.54 4.83
CA ASN A 48 9.11 6.96 6.14
C ASN A 48 10.49 6.33 6.39
N ILE A 49 11.49 7.15 6.69
CA ILE A 49 12.83 6.70 7.11
C ILE A 49 13.28 7.54 8.31
N SER A 50 13.98 6.91 9.26
CA SER A 50 14.53 7.56 10.43
C SER A 50 16.02 7.82 10.23
N TRP A 51 16.36 8.99 9.70
CA TRP A 51 17.76 9.34 9.39
C TRP A 51 18.44 8.27 8.53
N GLN A 52 19.56 7.73 9.01
CA GLN A 52 20.40 6.73 8.38
C GLN A 52 20.23 5.32 8.97
N THR A 53 19.30 5.15 9.92
CA THR A 53 19.09 3.86 10.59
C THR A 53 17.67 3.37 10.32
N TRP A 54 17.58 2.17 9.77
CA TRP A 54 16.29 1.51 9.61
C TRP A 54 15.81 0.98 10.97
N TYR A 55 14.56 1.29 11.33
CA TYR A 55 13.91 0.78 12.53
C TYR A 55 12.65 -0.01 12.14
N PRO A 56 12.49 -1.26 12.63
CA PRO A 56 11.26 -2.02 12.43
C PRO A 56 10.02 -1.23 12.88
N ALA A 57 8.92 -1.38 12.16
CA ALA A 57 7.63 -0.72 12.39
C ALA A 57 7.60 0.82 12.25
N CYS A 58 8.75 1.51 12.26
CA CYS A 58 8.85 2.95 12.06
C CYS A 58 9.24 3.33 10.63
N SER A 59 10.14 2.56 10.02
CA SER A 59 10.60 2.78 8.65
C SER A 59 9.77 1.95 7.67
N THR A 60 9.48 2.52 6.50
CA THR A 60 8.95 1.76 5.36
C THR A 60 9.93 0.65 5.02
N THR A 61 9.45 -0.59 4.94
CA THR A 61 10.32 -1.72 4.59
C THR A 61 10.53 -1.78 3.07
N PRO A 62 11.66 -2.32 2.58
CA PRO A 62 11.89 -2.46 1.15
C PRO A 62 10.78 -3.27 0.44
N TRP A 63 10.33 -4.37 1.05
CA TRP A 63 9.26 -5.21 0.49
C TRP A 63 7.88 -4.54 0.54
N GLN A 64 7.60 -3.67 1.52
CA GLN A 64 6.37 -2.89 1.53
C GLN A 64 6.37 -1.88 0.36
N LEU A 65 7.49 -1.18 0.15
CA LEU A 65 7.63 -0.23 -0.94
C LEU A 65 7.50 -0.93 -2.30
N GLU A 66 8.25 -2.00 -2.51
CA GLU A 66 8.24 -2.79 -3.74
C GLU A 66 6.84 -3.39 -4.00
N GLY A 67 6.20 -3.96 -2.97
CA GLY A 67 4.87 -4.53 -3.09
C GLY A 67 3.82 -3.49 -3.51
N VAL A 68 3.90 -2.26 -2.98
CA VAL A 68 3.02 -1.15 -3.37
C VAL A 68 3.30 -0.70 -4.80
N ILE A 69 4.59 -0.53 -5.18
CA ILE A 69 4.98 -0.13 -6.55
C ILE A 69 4.44 -1.13 -7.57
N GLN A 70 4.75 -2.43 -7.40
CA GLN A 70 4.27 -3.47 -8.32
C GLN A 70 2.76 -3.55 -8.37
N SER A 71 2.09 -3.33 -7.24
CA SER A 71 0.62 -3.35 -7.18
C SER A 71 0.02 -2.20 -7.97
N LEU A 72 0.52 -0.97 -7.80
CA LEU A 72 0.04 0.18 -8.55
C LEU A 72 0.29 0.00 -10.05
N GLN A 73 1.49 -0.44 -10.45
CA GLN A 73 1.79 -0.74 -11.85
C GLN A 73 0.85 -1.78 -12.49
N LYS A 74 0.38 -2.77 -11.71
CA LYS A 74 -0.60 -3.77 -12.18
C LYS A 74 -2.02 -3.21 -12.31
N LEU A 75 -2.37 -2.18 -11.55
CA LEU A 75 -3.72 -1.61 -11.52
C LEU A 75 -3.91 -0.47 -12.56
N GLY A 76 -2.82 0.06 -13.10
CA GLY A 76 -2.81 1.14 -14.09
C GLY A 76 -2.79 2.51 -13.44
#